data_AF-A0AAN6KLX1-F1
#
_entry.id   AF-A0AAN6KLX1-F1
#
_cell.length_a   1.000
_cell.length_b   1.000
_cell.length_c   1.000
_cell.angle_alpha   90.00
_cell.angle_beta   90.00
_cell.angle_gamma   90.00
#
_symmetry.space_group_name_H-M   'P 1'
#
loop_
_entity.id
_entity.type
_entity.pdbx_description
1 polymer ?
#
loop_
_entity_poly.entity_id
_entity_poly.type
_entity_poly.pdbx_seq_one_letter_code
_entity_poly.pdbx_strand_id
1 'polypeptide(L)'
;MAAVELQALLRFLSQDAKVPLATALSKVKELQQANLATPEKLAKVKATEITTMFPDEKMAKFIIAAAKRVTKKRAAGDDSGPSPKKRKNETLVSADAPTSPADLEASVALPISTTPADELAKMTIFSNRAPLFLAFTVTLLKHTMPEQPLTGRLSLAQAFISTSSRSRAVNLGIQTLDRADVEAEERLAMGQPSVMVLGKEIKILRRWGYEWKEGGGTGREGVQGSALEGDQEAGAEHHGTRGEFVEGSAEAGAEEQPALWALDLEALRKSNKSDISLANAKAGNNSSLPIYTPQSARAYLLKSFDTPADSKAAKISASARAAVKEQNLGCLLRALDMLYDSWATALTPAELDKRTWGWYVKVRPEVEQGVAGWGGKNEIKLADILALRRQP
;
A
#
# COMPACT_ATOMS: atom_id res chain seq x y z
N MET A 1 -33.74 45.10 -6.30
CA MET A 1 -32.57 44.29 -5.89
C MET A 1 -32.11 43.49 -7.10
N ALA A 2 -30.80 43.39 -7.30
CA ALA A 2 -30.22 43.07 -8.61
C ALA A 2 -30.27 41.56 -8.93
N ALA A 3 -30.38 41.19 -10.21
CA ALA A 3 -30.36 39.80 -10.66
C ALA A 3 -29.10 39.03 -10.18
N VAL A 4 -27.99 39.75 -9.96
CA VAL A 4 -26.72 39.24 -9.41
C VAL A 4 -26.90 38.65 -8.01
N GLU A 5 -27.69 39.27 -7.14
CA GLU A 5 -27.92 38.79 -5.76
C GLU A 5 -28.78 37.52 -5.76
N LEU A 6 -29.79 37.47 -6.64
CA LEU A 6 -30.63 36.30 -6.88
C LEU A 6 -29.80 35.10 -7.37
N GLN A 7 -28.92 35.33 -8.35
CA GLN A 7 -28.00 34.30 -8.86
C GLN A 7 -27.01 33.84 -7.79
N ALA A 8 -26.45 34.76 -6.98
CA ALA A 8 -25.54 34.41 -5.90
C ALA A 8 -26.20 33.54 -4.82
N LEU A 9 -27.46 33.83 -4.46
CA LEU A 9 -28.23 33.03 -3.50
C LEU A 9 -28.56 31.63 -4.06
N LEU A 10 -29.00 31.53 -5.31
CA LEU A 10 -29.26 30.25 -5.97
C LEU A 10 -27.99 29.41 -6.12
N ARG A 11 -26.84 30.04 -6.43
CA ARG A 11 -25.54 29.37 -6.49
C ARG A 11 -25.14 28.84 -5.11
N PHE A 12 -25.31 29.62 -4.04
CA PHE A 12 -25.03 29.19 -2.67
C PHE A 12 -25.91 28.00 -2.25
N LEU A 13 -27.23 28.07 -2.48
CA LEU A 13 -28.14 27.00 -2.10
C LEU A 13 -27.86 25.69 -2.85
N SER A 14 -27.56 25.77 -4.15
CA SER A 14 -27.30 24.58 -4.99
C SER A 14 -25.89 24.01 -4.85
N GLN A 15 -24.84 24.83 -4.82
CA GLN A 15 -23.44 24.37 -4.80
C GLN A 15 -22.89 24.17 -3.38
N ASP A 16 -23.08 25.14 -2.49
CA ASP A 16 -22.47 25.14 -1.16
C ASP A 16 -23.34 24.41 -0.12
N ALA A 17 -24.67 24.59 -0.17
CA ALA A 17 -25.62 23.91 0.71
C ALA A 17 -26.21 22.61 0.12
N LYS A 18 -25.96 22.31 -1.16
CA LYS A 18 -26.40 21.10 -1.87
C LYS A 18 -27.91 20.84 -1.85
N VAL A 19 -28.72 21.89 -1.80
CA VAL A 19 -30.18 21.82 -1.92
C VAL A 19 -30.55 21.58 -3.40
N PRO A 20 -31.47 20.65 -3.72
CA PRO A 20 -31.93 20.45 -5.10
C PRO A 20 -32.43 21.75 -5.74
N LEU A 21 -32.05 21.99 -7.00
CA LEU A 21 -32.26 23.28 -7.67
C LEU A 21 -33.75 23.67 -7.76
N ALA A 22 -34.65 22.70 -7.97
CA ALA A 22 -36.09 22.93 -7.97
C ALA A 22 -36.60 23.44 -6.61
N THR A 23 -36.16 22.82 -5.51
CA THR A 23 -36.49 23.26 -4.15
C THR A 23 -35.91 24.65 -3.87
N ALA A 24 -34.66 24.90 -4.28
CA ALA A 24 -34.03 26.21 -4.12
C ALA A 24 -34.79 27.32 -4.87
N LEU A 25 -35.17 27.09 -6.14
CA LEU A 25 -35.96 28.04 -6.93
C LEU A 25 -37.32 28.34 -6.29
N SER A 26 -38.02 27.33 -5.78
CA SER A 26 -39.33 27.51 -5.11
C SER A 26 -39.24 28.35 -3.83
N LYS A 27 -38.16 28.20 -3.04
CA LYS A 27 -38.01 28.83 -1.71
C LYS A 27 -37.23 30.14 -1.71
N VAL A 28 -36.55 30.49 -2.79
CA VAL A 28 -35.78 31.74 -2.88
C VAL A 28 -36.65 33.00 -2.78
N LYS A 29 -37.89 32.99 -3.29
CA LYS A 29 -38.81 34.13 -3.14
C LYS A 29 -39.24 34.35 -1.69
N GLU A 30 -39.48 33.27 -0.95
CA GLU A 30 -39.80 33.30 0.49
C GLU A 30 -38.59 33.80 1.32
N LEU A 31 -37.38 33.31 1.03
CA LEU A 31 -36.14 33.78 1.67
C LEU A 31 -35.83 35.25 1.39
N GLN A 32 -36.17 35.75 0.20
CA GLN A 32 -36.06 37.17 -0.14
C GLN A 32 -37.08 38.03 0.64
N GLN A 33 -38.33 37.57 0.73
CA GLN A 33 -39.38 38.25 1.52
C GLN A 33 -39.03 38.28 3.02
N ALA A 34 -38.39 37.22 3.55
CA ALA A 34 -37.85 37.18 4.91
C ALA A 34 -36.56 38.01 5.11
N ASN A 35 -36.06 38.74 4.10
CA ASN A 35 -34.83 39.53 4.12
C ASN A 35 -33.55 38.68 4.41
N LEU A 36 -33.59 37.37 4.19
CA LEU A 36 -32.51 36.39 4.40
C LEU A 36 -31.68 36.13 3.13
N ALA A 37 -31.62 37.11 2.22
CA ALA A 37 -31.04 36.95 0.88
C ALA A 37 -29.50 36.81 0.83
N THR A 38 -28.78 36.92 1.96
CA THR A 38 -27.31 36.83 2.01
C THR A 38 -26.80 35.74 2.95
N PRO A 39 -25.72 35.01 2.60
CA PRO A 39 -25.13 33.97 3.47
C PRO A 39 -24.76 34.47 4.87
N GLU A 40 -24.39 35.73 5.01
CA GLU A 40 -23.99 36.34 6.29
C GLU A 40 -25.17 36.55 7.25
N LYS A 41 -26.37 36.80 6.72
CA LYS A 41 -27.60 36.82 7.51
C LYS A 41 -28.00 35.39 7.89
N LEU A 42 -28.00 34.47 6.91
CA LEU A 42 -28.29 33.03 7.14
C LEU A 42 -27.35 32.38 8.18
N ALA A 43 -26.10 32.83 8.29
CA ALA A 43 -25.14 32.32 9.27
C ALA A 43 -25.45 32.72 10.73
N LYS A 44 -26.25 33.78 10.95
CA LYS A 44 -26.58 34.35 12.28
C LYS A 44 -27.98 33.95 12.79
N VAL A 45 -28.83 33.39 11.92
CA VAL A 45 -30.22 33.02 12.22
C VAL A 45 -30.31 31.67 12.96
N LYS A 46 -31.32 31.51 13.81
CA LYS A 46 -31.62 30.25 14.53
C LYS A 46 -32.34 29.26 13.60
N ALA A 47 -32.05 27.96 13.76
CA ALA A 47 -32.61 26.92 12.89
C ALA A 47 -34.15 26.89 12.82
N THR A 48 -34.83 27.33 13.87
CA THR A 48 -36.30 27.44 13.97
C THR A 48 -36.91 28.35 12.89
N GLU A 49 -36.26 29.47 12.55
CA GLU A 49 -36.74 30.42 11.53
C GLU A 49 -36.48 29.93 10.08
N ILE A 50 -35.56 28.98 9.91
CA ILE A 50 -35.29 28.34 8.61
C ILE A 50 -36.17 27.09 8.45
N THR A 51 -36.57 26.43 9.54
CA THR A 51 -37.47 25.26 9.52
C THR A 51 -38.91 25.64 9.11
N THR A 52 -39.35 26.88 9.34
CA THR A 52 -40.62 27.40 8.81
C THR A 52 -40.60 27.60 7.28
N MET A 53 -39.41 27.74 6.68
CA MET A 53 -39.24 27.91 5.22
C MET A 53 -38.87 26.60 4.52
N PHE A 54 -38.15 25.71 5.21
CA PHE A 54 -37.77 24.37 4.77
C PHE A 54 -38.26 23.34 5.80
N PRO A 55 -39.27 22.50 5.49
CA PRO A 55 -39.84 21.57 6.47
C PRO A 55 -38.90 20.44 6.93
N ASP A 56 -37.70 20.32 6.33
CA ASP A 56 -36.65 19.40 6.78
C ASP A 56 -35.64 20.11 7.71
N GLU A 57 -35.72 19.78 9.00
CA GLU A 57 -34.83 20.28 10.05
C GLU A 57 -33.34 19.95 9.78
N LYS A 58 -33.03 18.85 9.08
CA LYS A 58 -31.66 18.51 8.67
C LYS A 58 -31.17 19.48 7.61
N MET A 59 -32.00 19.79 6.62
CA MET A 59 -31.69 20.75 5.55
C MET A 59 -31.45 22.15 6.13
N ALA A 60 -32.26 22.60 7.09
CA ALA A 60 -32.04 23.87 7.81
C ALA A 60 -30.67 23.92 8.50
N LYS A 61 -30.27 22.83 9.19
CA LYS A 61 -28.94 22.71 9.83
C LYS A 61 -27.80 22.71 8.81
N PHE A 62 -27.96 22.04 7.67
CA PHE A 62 -26.97 22.07 6.58
C PHE A 62 -26.80 23.46 5.95
N ILE A 63 -27.90 24.20 5.73
CA ILE A 63 -27.87 25.56 5.18
C ILE A 63 -27.10 26.50 6.13
N ILE A 64 -27.35 26.44 7.45
CA ILE A 64 -26.62 27.26 8.43
C ILE A 64 -25.13 26.89 8.47
N ALA A 65 -24.79 25.59 8.40
CA ALA A 65 -23.41 25.13 8.39
C ALA A 65 -22.66 25.58 7.12
N ALA A 66 -23.30 25.51 5.95
CA ALA A 66 -22.77 26.02 4.69
C ALA A 66 -22.61 27.54 4.72
N ALA A 67 -23.59 28.28 5.26
CA ALA A 67 -23.56 29.73 5.39
C ALA A 67 -22.37 30.19 6.23
N LYS A 68 -22.19 29.61 7.42
CA LYS A 68 -21.03 29.87 8.30
C LYS A 68 -19.70 29.56 7.61
N ARG A 69 -19.63 28.52 6.78
CA ARG A 69 -18.42 28.14 6.02
C ARG A 69 -18.08 29.16 4.93
N VAL A 70 -19.08 29.66 4.20
CA VAL A 70 -18.90 30.65 3.12
C VAL A 70 -18.58 32.03 3.70
N THR A 71 -19.24 32.46 4.77
CA THR A 71 -18.89 33.71 5.48
C THR A 71 -17.46 33.65 6.04
N LYS A 72 -17.03 32.52 6.61
CA LYS A 72 -15.65 32.36 7.07
C LYS A 72 -14.61 32.36 5.93
N LYS A 73 -14.98 31.90 4.72
CA LYS A 73 -14.14 32.05 3.53
C LYS A 73 -14.02 33.52 3.08
N ARG A 74 -15.12 34.27 2.99
CA ARG A 74 -15.10 35.67 2.54
C ARG A 74 -14.33 36.60 3.47
N ALA A 75 -14.31 36.32 4.77
CA ALA A 75 -13.51 37.06 5.74
C ALA A 75 -11.98 36.84 5.60
N ALA A 76 -11.53 35.91 4.75
CA ALA A 76 -10.12 35.54 4.57
C ALA A 76 -9.50 36.05 3.24
N GLY A 77 -10.18 36.95 2.53
CA GLY A 77 -9.76 37.42 1.21
C GLY A 77 -10.24 36.50 0.08
N ASP A 78 -10.48 37.10 -1.09
CA ASP A 78 -11.00 36.40 -2.27
C ASP A 78 -9.85 35.73 -3.04
N ASP A 79 -9.48 34.52 -2.61
CA ASP A 79 -8.58 33.67 -3.40
C ASP A 79 -9.39 32.82 -4.37
N SER A 80 -9.37 33.21 -5.65
CA SER A 80 -9.88 32.44 -6.78
C SER A 80 -8.97 31.25 -7.15
N GLY A 81 -8.35 30.63 -6.14
CA GLY A 81 -7.56 29.43 -6.27
C GLY A 81 -8.42 28.20 -6.58
N PRO A 82 -7.91 27.22 -7.34
CA PRO A 82 -8.64 26.01 -7.67
C PRO A 82 -9.03 25.26 -6.38
N SER A 83 -10.26 24.74 -6.35
CA SER A 83 -10.79 23.96 -5.22
C SER A 83 -9.77 22.92 -4.75
N PRO A 84 -9.58 22.74 -3.44
CA PRO A 84 -8.54 21.84 -2.92
C PRO A 84 -8.78 20.44 -3.47
N LYS A 85 -7.90 20.03 -4.39
CA LYS A 85 -7.89 18.66 -4.93
C LYS A 85 -7.92 17.73 -3.72
N LYS A 86 -8.88 16.79 -3.69
CA LYS A 86 -8.79 15.64 -2.76
C LYS A 86 -7.35 15.16 -2.84
N ARG A 87 -6.64 15.09 -1.71
CA ARG A 87 -5.25 14.62 -1.68
C ARG A 87 -5.22 13.31 -2.46
N LYS A 88 -4.62 13.36 -3.66
CA LYS A 88 -4.36 12.17 -4.45
C LYS A 88 -3.52 11.29 -3.54
N ASN A 89 -3.80 10.00 -3.45
CA ASN A 89 -2.83 9.10 -2.83
C ASN A 89 -1.55 9.28 -3.64
N GLU A 90 -0.51 9.83 -3.02
CA GLU A 90 0.84 9.87 -3.60
C GLU A 90 1.43 8.47 -3.51
N THR A 91 0.87 7.58 -4.32
CA THR A 91 1.66 6.58 -5.00
C THR A 91 2.71 7.32 -5.81
N LEU A 92 3.95 7.28 -5.33
CA LEU A 92 5.14 7.78 -6.04
C LEU A 92 5.34 7.08 -7.39
N VAL A 93 4.64 5.97 -7.64
CA VAL A 93 4.33 5.46 -8.98
C VAL A 93 3.21 6.31 -9.62
N SER A 94 3.47 7.62 -9.78
CA SER A 94 2.69 8.54 -10.61
C SER A 94 3.59 8.95 -11.78
N ALA A 95 3.04 8.96 -13.00
CA ALA A 95 3.81 8.82 -14.25
C ALA A 95 4.75 9.98 -14.66
N ASP A 96 5.03 10.95 -13.78
CA ASP A 96 5.66 12.24 -14.13
C ASP A 96 7.05 12.47 -13.48
N ALA A 97 7.72 11.43 -12.97
CA ALA A 97 9.14 11.54 -12.58
C ALA A 97 9.92 10.23 -12.83
N PRO A 98 11.06 10.27 -13.54
CA PRO A 98 12.02 9.17 -13.57
C PRO A 98 12.83 9.17 -12.26
N THR A 99 12.22 8.67 -11.18
CA THR A 99 12.95 8.34 -9.95
C THR A 99 13.91 7.18 -10.26
N SER A 100 15.21 7.32 -9.97
CA SER A 100 16.15 6.25 -10.28
C SER A 100 15.82 4.98 -9.47
N PRO A 101 16.25 3.78 -9.91
CA PRO A 101 16.11 2.55 -9.11
C PRO A 101 16.65 2.70 -7.68
N ALA A 102 17.80 3.34 -7.51
CA ALA A 102 18.41 3.61 -6.21
C ALA A 102 17.54 4.55 -5.36
N ASP A 103 17.04 5.65 -5.93
CA ASP A 103 16.13 6.58 -5.23
C ASP A 103 14.82 5.89 -4.81
N LEU A 104 14.29 4.99 -5.65
CA LEU A 104 13.10 4.20 -5.33
C LEU A 104 13.38 3.28 -4.14
N GLU A 105 14.47 2.52 -4.12
CA GLU A 105 14.82 1.67 -2.97
C GLU A 105 15.07 2.51 -1.70
N ALA A 106 15.80 3.62 -1.81
CA ALA A 106 16.06 4.54 -0.70
C ALA A 106 14.77 5.13 -0.11
N SER A 107 13.79 5.51 -0.95
CA SER A 107 12.49 6.03 -0.51
C SER A 107 11.69 5.03 0.34
N VAL A 108 11.98 3.72 0.18
CA VAL A 108 11.30 2.64 0.89
C VAL A 108 12.20 1.97 1.96
N ALA A 109 13.37 2.53 2.27
CA ALA A 109 14.27 2.03 3.31
C ALA A 109 13.55 1.87 4.67
N LEU A 110 13.74 0.73 5.33
CA LEU A 110 13.19 0.45 6.66
C LEU A 110 14.15 0.89 7.78
N PRO A 111 13.66 1.23 8.98
CA PRO A 111 14.52 1.63 10.10
C PRO A 111 15.45 0.50 10.52
N ILE A 112 16.72 0.82 10.74
CA ILE A 112 17.75 -0.11 11.21
C ILE A 112 18.01 0.17 12.69
N SER A 113 18.13 -0.88 13.50
CA SER A 113 18.58 -0.80 14.89
C SER A 113 19.80 -1.68 15.11
N THR A 114 20.79 -1.15 15.84
CA THR A 114 22.00 -1.85 16.27
C THR A 114 21.93 -2.34 17.73
N THR A 115 20.79 -2.16 18.40
CA THR A 115 20.57 -2.53 19.81
C THR A 115 20.94 -4.01 20.08
N PRO A 116 21.67 -4.31 21.16
CA PRO A 116 22.08 -5.68 21.51
C PRO A 116 20.90 -6.53 22.01
N ALA A 117 21.07 -7.85 22.00
CA ALA A 117 20.03 -8.82 22.41
C ALA A 117 19.46 -8.55 23.81
N ASP A 118 20.32 -8.18 24.77
CA ASP A 118 19.95 -8.04 26.19
C ASP A 118 19.16 -6.75 26.47
N GLU A 119 19.28 -5.75 25.61
CA GLU A 119 18.44 -4.55 25.62
C GLU A 119 17.12 -4.81 24.91
N LEU A 120 17.17 -5.42 23.72
CA LEU A 120 15.96 -5.83 22.98
C LEU A 120 15.06 -6.72 23.84
N ALA A 121 15.61 -7.70 24.57
CA ALA A 121 14.84 -8.58 25.45
C ALA A 121 14.03 -7.85 26.53
N LYS A 122 14.43 -6.64 26.93
CA LYS A 122 13.70 -5.82 27.92
C LYS A 122 12.56 -5.00 27.28
N MET A 123 12.51 -4.91 25.95
CA MET A 123 11.52 -4.11 25.24
C MET A 123 10.20 -4.87 25.00
N THR A 124 9.10 -4.15 25.23
CA THR A 124 7.74 -4.57 24.85
C THR A 124 7.16 -3.52 23.91
N ILE A 125 6.59 -3.96 22.79
CA ILE A 125 5.92 -3.11 21.80
C ILE A 125 4.42 -3.44 21.78
N PHE A 126 3.58 -2.51 21.32
CA PHE A 126 2.14 -2.63 21.28
C PHE A 126 1.62 -2.53 19.85
N SER A 127 1.10 -3.64 19.31
CA SER A 127 0.68 -3.69 17.91
C SER A 127 -0.42 -4.73 17.63
N ASN A 128 -0.94 -4.70 16.42
CA ASN A 128 -1.93 -5.62 15.90
C ASN A 128 -1.26 -6.84 15.25
N ARG A 129 -2.06 -7.91 15.06
CA ARG A 129 -1.60 -9.18 14.47
C ARG A 129 -1.05 -9.05 13.04
N ALA A 130 -1.66 -8.23 12.19
CA ALA A 130 -1.29 -8.11 10.77
C ALA A 130 0.02 -7.33 10.51
N PRO A 131 0.29 -6.17 11.14
CA PRO A 131 1.58 -5.49 11.01
C PRO A 131 2.77 -6.34 11.47
N LEU A 132 2.64 -7.06 12.58
CA LEU A 132 3.68 -7.98 13.05
C LEU A 132 3.96 -9.05 11.99
N PHE A 133 2.92 -9.64 11.40
CA PHE A 133 3.11 -10.68 10.39
C PHE A 133 3.67 -10.13 9.07
N LEU A 134 3.36 -8.88 8.72
CA LEU A 134 3.99 -8.17 7.61
C LEU A 134 5.50 -8.03 7.86
N ALA A 135 5.93 -7.65 9.07
CA ALA A 135 7.35 -7.58 9.43
C ALA A 135 8.03 -8.96 9.31
N PHE A 136 7.43 -10.02 9.88
CA PHE A 136 7.90 -11.41 9.70
C PHE A 136 8.05 -11.79 8.22
N THR A 137 7.09 -11.43 7.37
CA THR A 137 7.11 -11.79 5.94
C THR A 137 8.21 -11.01 5.19
N VAL A 138 8.42 -9.73 5.48
CA VAL A 138 9.49 -8.93 4.87
C VAL A 138 10.87 -9.45 5.29
N THR A 139 11.06 -9.81 6.56
CA THR A 139 12.31 -10.43 7.02
C THR A 139 12.50 -11.81 6.41
N LEU A 140 11.48 -12.68 6.37
CA LEU A 140 11.57 -13.98 5.66
C LEU A 140 12.08 -13.81 4.22
N LEU A 141 11.47 -12.89 3.47
CA LEU A 141 11.84 -12.66 2.06
C LEU A 141 13.27 -12.16 1.88
N LYS A 142 13.89 -11.52 2.88
CA LYS A 142 15.34 -11.19 2.88
C LYS A 142 16.21 -12.45 2.79
N HIS A 143 15.76 -13.57 3.33
CA HIS A 143 16.49 -14.85 3.34
C HIS A 143 16.03 -15.82 2.25
N THR A 144 14.76 -15.77 1.83
CA THR A 144 14.24 -16.68 0.77
C THR A 144 14.31 -16.12 -0.63
N MET A 145 14.41 -14.79 -0.77
CA MET A 145 14.50 -14.06 -2.03
C MET A 145 15.52 -12.91 -1.91
N PRO A 146 16.81 -13.20 -1.56
CA PRO A 146 17.85 -12.18 -1.39
C PRO A 146 18.16 -11.45 -2.71
N GLU A 147 17.87 -12.06 -3.86
CA GLU A 147 17.93 -11.46 -5.19
C GLU A 147 16.85 -10.40 -5.43
N GLN A 148 15.84 -10.27 -4.56
CA GLN A 148 14.80 -9.25 -4.71
C GLN A 148 15.16 -7.93 -3.99
N PRO A 149 14.89 -6.76 -4.62
CA PRO A 149 14.99 -5.46 -3.95
C PRO A 149 14.02 -5.33 -2.78
N LEU A 150 14.23 -4.33 -1.92
CA LEU A 150 13.34 -4.07 -0.79
C LEU A 150 11.93 -3.69 -1.27
N THR A 151 11.82 -2.95 -2.38
CA THR A 151 10.53 -2.68 -3.03
C THR A 151 9.80 -3.95 -3.44
N GLY A 152 10.50 -4.95 -3.99
CA GLY A 152 9.89 -6.22 -4.38
C GLY A 152 9.43 -7.02 -3.17
N ARG A 153 10.29 -7.16 -2.16
CA ARG A 153 9.97 -7.88 -0.91
C ARG A 153 8.79 -7.27 -0.16
N LEU A 154 8.69 -5.93 -0.10
CA LEU A 154 7.54 -5.24 0.50
C LEU A 154 6.25 -5.41 -0.30
N SER A 155 6.34 -5.43 -1.64
CA SER A 155 5.19 -5.67 -2.52
C SER A 155 4.63 -7.09 -2.33
N LEU A 156 5.49 -8.10 -2.38
CA LEU A 156 5.15 -9.52 -2.13
C LEU A 156 4.56 -9.74 -0.74
N ALA A 157 5.19 -9.19 0.30
CA ALA A 157 4.71 -9.31 1.67
C ALA A 157 3.32 -8.66 1.85
N GLN A 158 3.09 -7.49 1.25
CA GLN A 158 1.80 -6.82 1.29
C GLN A 158 0.70 -7.59 0.54
N ALA A 159 1.02 -8.21 -0.59
CA ALA A 159 0.11 -9.11 -1.32
C ALA A 159 -0.33 -10.29 -0.45
N PHE A 160 0.64 -10.96 0.18
CA PHE A 160 0.40 -12.09 1.06
C PHE A 160 -0.50 -11.72 2.25
N ILE A 161 -0.21 -10.59 2.92
CA ILE A 161 -0.98 -10.11 4.07
C ILE A 161 -2.39 -9.67 3.64
N SER A 162 -2.55 -8.99 2.50
CA SER A 162 -3.86 -8.55 2.00
C SER A 162 -4.75 -9.74 1.63
N THR A 163 -4.21 -10.70 0.89
CA THR A 163 -4.90 -11.94 0.50
C THR A 163 -5.29 -12.77 1.72
N SER A 164 -4.38 -12.89 2.70
CA SER A 164 -4.65 -13.61 3.96
C SER A 164 -5.66 -12.90 4.85
N SER A 165 -5.64 -11.56 4.89
CA SER A 165 -6.62 -10.75 5.59
C SER A 165 -8.01 -10.91 4.97
N ARG A 166 -8.14 -10.83 3.64
CA ARG A 166 -9.40 -11.01 2.90
C ARG A 166 -10.01 -12.39 3.16
N SER A 167 -9.22 -13.46 2.99
CA SER A 167 -9.66 -14.84 3.30
C SER A 167 -10.14 -14.99 4.75
N ARG A 168 -9.44 -14.37 5.72
CA ARG A 168 -9.87 -14.37 7.12
C ARG A 168 -11.14 -13.53 7.37
N ALA A 169 -11.31 -12.39 6.70
CA ALA A 169 -12.51 -11.57 6.81
C ALA A 169 -13.75 -12.31 6.29
N VAL A 170 -13.61 -13.08 5.21
CA VAL A 170 -14.66 -13.97 4.69
C VAL A 170 -15.00 -15.08 5.68
N ASN A 171 -13.99 -15.81 6.18
CA ASN A 171 -14.20 -16.87 7.17
C ASN A 171 -14.79 -16.38 8.52
N LEU A 172 -14.68 -15.08 8.81
CA LEU A 172 -15.28 -14.42 9.98
C LEU A 172 -16.64 -13.77 9.69
N GLY A 173 -17.16 -13.84 8.46
CA GLY A 173 -18.41 -13.18 8.05
C GLY A 173 -18.34 -11.64 8.02
N ILE A 174 -17.14 -11.06 8.10
CA ILE A 174 -16.92 -9.60 8.05
C ILE A 174 -17.02 -9.07 6.62
N GLN A 175 -16.60 -9.88 5.64
CA GLN A 175 -16.62 -9.55 4.22
C GLN A 175 -17.32 -10.68 3.45
N THR A 176 -18.31 -10.32 2.63
CA THR A 176 -18.85 -11.20 1.59
C THR A 176 -18.09 -10.96 0.29
N LEU A 177 -17.64 -12.02 -0.38
CA LEU A 177 -17.18 -11.96 -1.76
C LEU A 177 -18.29 -12.49 -2.66
N ASP A 178 -18.60 -11.76 -3.72
CA ASP A 178 -19.44 -12.29 -4.80
C ASP A 178 -18.66 -13.37 -5.55
N ARG A 179 -19.35 -14.46 -5.90
CA ARG A 179 -18.80 -15.53 -6.73
C ARG A 179 -18.37 -15.01 -8.09
N ALA A 180 -19.14 -14.09 -8.68
CA ALA A 180 -18.77 -13.46 -9.95
C ALA A 180 -17.47 -12.63 -9.87
N ASP A 181 -17.23 -11.99 -8.72
CA ASP A 181 -15.99 -11.25 -8.44
C ASP A 181 -14.78 -12.18 -8.29
N VAL A 182 -14.94 -13.32 -7.60
CA VAL A 182 -13.88 -14.34 -7.45
C VAL A 182 -13.55 -14.98 -8.80
N GLU A 183 -14.55 -15.44 -9.55
CA GLU A 183 -14.36 -16.03 -10.87
C GLU A 183 -13.76 -15.01 -11.88
N ALA A 184 -13.97 -13.71 -11.68
CA ALA A 184 -13.30 -12.66 -12.45
C ALA A 184 -11.83 -12.48 -12.04
N GLU A 185 -11.51 -12.47 -10.73
CA GLU A 185 -10.13 -12.39 -10.25
C GLU A 185 -9.31 -13.63 -10.66
N GLU A 186 -9.91 -14.82 -10.66
CA GLU A 186 -9.29 -16.07 -11.18
C GLU A 186 -8.99 -16.00 -12.68
N ARG A 187 -9.93 -15.48 -13.50
CA ARG A 187 -9.70 -15.26 -14.94
C ARG A 187 -8.59 -14.25 -15.22
N LEU A 188 -8.47 -13.20 -14.40
CA LEU A 188 -7.36 -12.23 -14.50
C LEU A 188 -6.02 -12.83 -14.01
N ALA A 189 -6.06 -13.80 -13.10
CA ALA A 189 -4.89 -14.51 -12.59
C ALA A 189 -4.37 -15.59 -13.54
N MET A 190 -5.22 -16.12 -14.44
CA MET A 190 -4.85 -17.15 -15.40
C MET A 190 -3.77 -16.65 -16.36
N GLY A 191 -2.71 -17.44 -16.55
CA GLY A 191 -1.57 -17.07 -17.39
C GLY A 191 -0.61 -16.03 -16.79
N GLN A 192 -0.91 -15.44 -15.62
CA GLN A 192 0.05 -14.58 -14.94
C GLN A 192 1.14 -15.41 -14.24
N PRO A 193 2.43 -15.00 -14.35
CA PRO A 193 3.49 -15.64 -13.60
C PRO A 193 3.24 -15.49 -12.10
N SER A 194 3.75 -16.44 -11.33
CA SER A 194 3.52 -16.50 -9.89
C SER A 194 4.76 -16.90 -9.12
N VAL A 195 4.73 -16.63 -7.82
CA VAL A 195 5.72 -17.08 -6.85
C VAL A 195 5.03 -17.57 -5.58
N MET A 196 5.62 -18.57 -4.92
CA MET A 196 5.13 -19.10 -3.66
C MET A 196 5.75 -18.33 -2.48
N VAL A 197 4.92 -17.85 -1.57
CA VAL A 197 5.32 -17.22 -0.30
C VAL A 197 4.42 -17.73 0.81
N LEU A 198 5.00 -18.28 1.88
CA LEU A 198 4.28 -18.80 3.06
C LEU A 198 3.16 -19.77 2.67
N GLY A 199 3.47 -20.69 1.76
CA GLY A 199 2.54 -21.68 1.21
C GLY A 199 1.41 -21.12 0.33
N LYS A 200 1.47 -19.85 -0.10
CA LYS A 200 0.47 -19.24 -0.99
C LYS A 200 1.08 -18.78 -2.31
N GLU A 201 0.32 -19.00 -3.38
CA GLU A 201 0.65 -18.47 -4.70
C GLU A 201 0.31 -16.97 -4.76
N ILE A 202 1.27 -16.14 -5.18
CA ILE A 202 1.11 -14.71 -5.43
C ILE A 202 1.38 -14.46 -6.91
N LYS A 203 0.44 -13.82 -7.61
CA LYS A 203 0.64 -13.39 -8.99
C LYS A 203 1.57 -12.18 -9.04
N ILE A 204 2.54 -12.22 -9.94
CA ILE A 204 3.66 -11.26 -10.00
C ILE A 204 3.76 -10.58 -11.36
N LEU A 205 4.50 -9.48 -11.36
CA LEU A 205 5.00 -8.78 -12.52
C LEU A 205 6.53 -8.76 -12.46
N ARG A 206 7.19 -9.12 -13.57
CA ARG A 206 8.66 -9.07 -13.71
C ARG A 206 9.09 -7.70 -14.23
N ARG A 207 10.14 -7.12 -13.63
CA ARG A 207 10.74 -5.82 -13.97
C ARG A 207 12.15 -6.10 -14.55
N TRP A 208 12.22 -6.25 -15.86
CA TRP A 208 13.47 -6.45 -16.58
C TRP A 208 14.25 -5.14 -16.72
N GLY A 209 15.58 -5.18 -16.62
CA GLY A 209 16.42 -3.97 -16.67
C GLY A 209 16.24 -3.04 -15.47
N TYR A 210 15.82 -3.58 -14.31
CA TYR A 210 15.82 -2.85 -13.06
C TYR A 210 17.08 -3.18 -12.27
N GLU A 211 18.10 -2.33 -12.39
CA GLU A 211 19.35 -2.44 -11.64
C GLU A 211 19.29 -1.55 -10.39
N TRP A 212 19.29 -2.13 -9.20
CA TRP A 212 19.25 -1.39 -7.91
C TRP A 212 20.48 -1.62 -7.03
N LYS A 213 21.37 -2.54 -7.43
CA LYS A 213 22.67 -2.73 -6.78
C LYS A 213 23.64 -1.78 -7.46
N GLU A 214 24.12 -0.77 -6.75
CA GLU A 214 25.24 0.04 -7.24
C GLU A 214 26.43 -0.89 -7.51
N GLY A 215 27.09 -0.69 -8.66
CA GLY A 215 28.00 -1.69 -9.24
C GLY A 215 29.15 -2.07 -8.31
N GLY A 216 29.11 -3.30 -7.79
CA GLY A 216 30.29 -3.97 -7.28
C GLY A 216 31.25 -4.20 -8.44
N GLY A 217 32.26 -3.32 -8.57
CA GLY A 217 33.10 -3.24 -9.75
C GLY A 217 33.90 -4.52 -10.02
N THR A 218 33.46 -5.31 -11.01
CA THR A 218 34.33 -6.19 -11.80
C THR A 218 34.60 -5.49 -13.13
N GLY A 219 35.78 -4.89 -13.25
CA GLY A 219 36.12 -4.05 -14.39
C GLY A 219 36.11 -4.79 -15.73
N ARG A 220 35.47 -4.17 -16.72
CA ARG A 220 35.87 -4.29 -18.14
C ARG A 220 36.07 -2.88 -18.68
N GLU A 221 37.24 -2.33 -18.39
CA GLU A 221 37.79 -1.24 -19.20
C GLU A 221 37.98 -1.71 -20.64
N GLY A 222 37.90 -0.77 -21.58
CA GLY A 222 37.55 -1.05 -22.97
C GLY A 222 38.53 -1.90 -23.77
N VAL A 223 37.97 -2.49 -24.83
CA VAL A 223 38.68 -2.64 -26.11
C VAL A 223 37.83 -1.95 -27.18
N GLN A 224 38.43 -0.99 -27.88
CA GLN A 224 37.89 -0.39 -29.11
C GLN A 224 38.34 -1.20 -30.33
N GLY A 225 37.53 -1.15 -31.40
CA GLY A 225 37.89 -1.67 -32.72
C GLY A 225 37.50 -3.14 -32.94
N SER A 226 37.20 -3.58 -34.16
CA SER A 226 37.09 -2.85 -35.44
C SER A 226 36.18 -3.60 -36.42
N ALA A 227 35.88 -2.97 -37.56
CA ALA A 227 34.89 -3.42 -38.55
C ALA A 227 35.38 -4.54 -39.52
N LEU A 228 34.56 -4.76 -40.57
CA LEU A 228 34.74 -5.59 -41.78
C LEU A 228 34.18 -7.03 -41.62
N GLU A 229 33.10 -7.39 -42.35
CA GLU A 229 33.07 -7.96 -43.72
C GLU A 229 33.79 -9.32 -43.81
N GLY A 230 33.25 -10.39 -44.37
CA GLY A 230 31.95 -10.67 -45.03
C GLY A 230 32.10 -11.93 -45.91
N ASP A 231 31.05 -12.74 -46.11
CA ASP A 231 30.75 -13.46 -47.38
C ASP A 231 29.56 -14.45 -47.29
N GLN A 232 28.98 -14.75 -48.45
CA GLN A 232 27.85 -15.65 -48.71
C GLN A 232 28.38 -17.03 -49.22
N GLU A 233 27.76 -18.17 -48.92
CA GLU A 233 26.93 -19.05 -49.80
C GLU A 233 27.06 -20.52 -49.30
N ALA A 234 26.26 -21.53 -49.65
CA ALA A 234 24.85 -21.66 -50.08
C ALA A 234 24.43 -23.16 -50.10
N GLY A 235 23.12 -23.46 -50.12
CA GLY A 235 22.55 -24.83 -50.27
C GLY A 235 22.30 -25.57 -48.95
N ALA A 236 21.09 -26.04 -48.58
CA ALA A 236 20.17 -27.00 -49.23
C ALA A 236 20.63 -28.48 -49.03
N GLU A 237 19.86 -29.48 -48.53
CA GLU A 237 18.40 -29.65 -48.29
C GLU A 237 18.06 -30.61 -47.09
N HIS A 238 16.76 -30.77 -46.81
CA HIS A 238 16.02 -31.86 -46.09
C HIS A 238 16.78 -33.15 -45.68
N HIS A 239 16.55 -33.79 -44.53
CA HIS A 239 15.26 -34.30 -44.00
C HIS A 239 15.40 -34.71 -42.51
N GLY A 240 14.28 -34.85 -41.78
CA GLY A 240 14.30 -35.06 -40.32
C GLY A 240 14.64 -36.47 -39.83
N THR A 241 15.04 -36.57 -38.56
CA THR A 241 14.93 -37.80 -37.74
C THR A 241 14.64 -37.40 -36.29
N ARG A 242 13.98 -38.31 -35.56
CA ARG A 242 13.43 -38.14 -34.21
C ARG A 242 14.39 -38.71 -33.16
N GLY A 243 14.53 -38.01 -32.04
CA GLY A 243 15.49 -38.27 -30.97
C GLY A 243 16.32 -37.00 -30.70
N GLU A 244 16.81 -36.72 -29.51
CA GLU A 244 16.75 -37.46 -28.24
C GLU A 244 16.97 -36.45 -27.08
N PHE A 245 16.58 -36.78 -25.85
CA PHE A 245 16.85 -35.91 -24.71
C PHE A 245 18.34 -35.94 -24.40
N VAL A 246 19.00 -34.78 -24.48
CA VAL A 246 20.38 -34.61 -23.98
C VAL A 246 20.36 -33.49 -22.93
N GLU A 247 20.53 -33.89 -21.67
CA GLU A 247 20.84 -32.98 -20.57
C GLU A 247 22.25 -32.41 -20.78
N GLY A 248 22.33 -31.32 -21.53
CA GLY A 248 23.52 -30.49 -21.62
C GLY A 248 23.71 -29.74 -20.32
N SER A 249 24.56 -30.26 -19.43
CA SER A 249 24.99 -29.59 -18.19
C SER A 249 25.82 -28.34 -18.52
N ALA A 250 25.13 -27.24 -18.87
CA ALA A 250 25.73 -25.93 -18.96
C ALA A 250 25.80 -25.33 -17.55
N GLU A 251 27.01 -24.97 -17.11
CA GLU A 251 27.23 -24.25 -15.87
C GLU A 251 26.41 -22.96 -15.89
N ALA A 252 25.40 -22.88 -15.02
CA ALA A 252 24.49 -21.76 -14.98
C ALA A 252 25.22 -20.50 -14.48
N GLY A 253 25.76 -19.72 -15.43
CA GLY A 253 25.98 -18.30 -15.21
C GLY A 253 24.69 -17.71 -14.65
N ALA A 254 24.79 -17.04 -13.49
CA ALA A 254 23.63 -16.66 -12.71
C ALA A 254 22.71 -15.72 -13.51
N GLU A 255 21.67 -16.27 -14.15
CA GLU A 255 20.68 -15.46 -14.84
C GLU A 255 20.04 -14.51 -13.83
N GLU A 256 20.18 -13.21 -14.11
CA GLU A 256 19.74 -12.16 -13.21
C GLU A 256 18.21 -12.18 -13.11
N GLN A 257 17.71 -12.75 -12.02
CA GLN A 257 16.27 -12.86 -11.81
C GLN A 257 15.67 -11.45 -11.70
N PRO A 258 14.69 -11.10 -12.55
CA PRO A 258 14.17 -9.74 -12.60
C PRO A 258 13.49 -9.38 -11.27
N ALA A 259 13.56 -8.09 -10.92
CA ALA A 259 12.86 -7.59 -9.74
C ALA A 259 11.34 -7.79 -9.90
N LEU A 260 10.67 -8.16 -8.81
CA LEU A 260 9.26 -8.52 -8.81
C LEU A 260 8.39 -7.45 -8.17
N TRP A 261 7.19 -7.28 -8.67
CA TRP A 261 6.07 -6.67 -7.94
C TRP A 261 4.91 -7.66 -7.86
N ALA A 262 4.12 -7.61 -6.79
CA ALA A 262 2.91 -8.41 -6.68
C ALA A 262 1.72 -7.68 -7.32
N LEU A 263 0.99 -8.39 -8.19
CA LEU A 263 -0.17 -7.87 -8.92
C LEU A 263 -1.38 -7.77 -7.99
N ASP A 264 -2.05 -6.61 -7.97
CA ASP A 264 -3.31 -6.44 -7.23
C ASP A 264 -4.50 -6.75 -8.15
N LEU A 265 -4.91 -8.02 -8.14
CA LEU A 265 -6.03 -8.54 -8.94
C LEU A 265 -7.37 -7.86 -8.60
N GLU A 266 -7.59 -7.42 -7.36
CA GLU A 266 -8.83 -6.75 -6.94
C GLU A 266 -8.87 -5.32 -7.51
N ALA A 267 -7.76 -4.58 -7.40
CA ALA A 267 -7.66 -3.27 -8.03
C ALA A 267 -7.66 -3.36 -9.57
N LEU A 268 -7.06 -4.41 -10.15
CA LEU A 268 -7.09 -4.67 -11.59
C LEU A 268 -8.52 -4.91 -12.09
N ARG A 269 -9.27 -5.81 -11.44
CA ARG A 269 -10.69 -6.06 -11.74
C ARG A 269 -11.51 -4.77 -11.66
N LYS A 270 -11.36 -4.00 -10.58
CA LYS A 270 -12.06 -2.71 -10.39
C LYS A 270 -11.67 -1.63 -11.42
N SER A 271 -10.56 -1.81 -12.14
CA SER A 271 -10.07 -0.84 -13.13
C SER A 271 -10.62 -1.06 -14.55
N ASN A 272 -11.41 -2.12 -14.80
CA ASN A 272 -12.01 -2.46 -16.10
C ASN A 272 -11.02 -2.49 -17.29
N LYS A 273 -9.74 -2.80 -17.06
CA LYS A 273 -8.73 -3.00 -18.12
C LYS A 273 -8.81 -4.43 -18.64
N SER A 274 -9.47 -4.63 -19.78
CA SER A 274 -9.73 -5.95 -20.37
C SER A 274 -8.53 -6.65 -21.02
N ASP A 275 -7.38 -5.99 -21.13
CA ASP A 275 -6.19 -6.54 -21.81
C ASP A 275 -4.93 -6.50 -20.92
N ILE A 276 -4.70 -7.58 -20.16
CA ILE A 276 -3.46 -7.75 -19.40
C ILE A 276 -2.29 -8.08 -20.33
N SER A 277 -2.51 -8.78 -21.44
CA SER A 277 -1.44 -9.19 -22.37
C SER A 277 -0.70 -7.99 -22.98
N LEU A 278 -1.44 -6.97 -23.44
CA LEU A 278 -0.89 -5.70 -23.92
C LEU A 278 -0.22 -4.88 -22.80
N ALA A 279 -0.66 -5.03 -21.55
CA ALA A 279 -0.05 -4.35 -20.41
C ALA A 279 1.26 -5.01 -19.96
N ASN A 280 1.36 -6.35 -20.04
CA ASN A 280 2.58 -7.11 -19.80
C ASN A 280 3.64 -6.86 -20.89
N ALA A 281 3.24 -6.79 -22.17
CA ALA A 281 4.15 -6.40 -23.25
C ALA A 281 4.71 -4.96 -23.09
N LYS A 282 4.01 -4.09 -22.36
CA LYS A 282 4.44 -2.73 -22.01
C LYS A 282 5.08 -2.61 -20.62
N ALA A 283 5.36 -3.72 -19.93
CA ALA A 283 5.88 -3.73 -18.56
C ALA A 283 7.40 -3.44 -18.44
N GLY A 284 7.97 -2.66 -19.38
CA GLY A 284 9.29 -2.05 -19.20
C GLY A 284 9.20 -0.94 -18.15
N ASN A 285 9.73 -1.20 -16.95
CA ASN A 285 9.83 -0.36 -15.75
C ASN A 285 8.56 0.30 -15.17
N ASN A 286 7.54 0.62 -15.98
CA ASN A 286 6.33 1.38 -15.58
C ASN A 286 5.04 0.72 -16.11
N SER A 287 4.77 -0.54 -15.76
CA SER A 287 3.51 -1.18 -16.17
C SER A 287 2.30 -0.41 -15.62
N SER A 288 1.24 -0.26 -16.42
CA SER A 288 0.00 0.40 -15.97
C SER A 288 -0.92 -0.50 -15.13
N LEU A 289 -0.45 -1.69 -14.73
CA LEU A 289 -1.21 -2.65 -13.93
C LEU A 289 -1.18 -2.28 -12.44
N PRO A 290 -2.31 -2.41 -11.71
CA PRO A 290 -2.31 -2.21 -10.26
C PRO A 290 -1.44 -3.24 -9.55
N ILE A 291 -0.59 -2.76 -8.64
CA ILE A 291 0.31 -3.57 -7.81
C ILE A 291 0.06 -3.31 -6.33
N TYR A 292 0.44 -4.26 -5.48
CA TYR A 292 0.57 -4.01 -4.05
C TYR A 292 1.76 -3.10 -3.80
N THR A 293 1.50 -1.81 -3.54
CA THR A 293 2.54 -0.79 -3.56
C THR A 293 3.47 -0.89 -2.34
N PRO A 294 4.80 -0.89 -2.52
CA PRO A 294 5.73 -1.06 -1.41
C PRO A 294 5.71 0.12 -0.43
N GLN A 295 5.35 1.32 -0.90
CA GLN A 295 5.13 2.49 -0.05
C GLN A 295 3.95 2.28 0.92
N SER A 296 2.88 1.59 0.51
CA SER A 296 1.76 1.29 1.41
C SER A 296 2.16 0.31 2.51
N ALA A 297 2.94 -0.71 2.17
CA ALA A 297 3.50 -1.70 3.10
C ALA A 297 4.41 -1.03 4.15
N ARG A 298 5.37 -0.22 3.69
CA ARG A 298 6.27 0.57 4.57
C ARG A 298 5.49 1.53 5.47
N ALA A 299 4.55 2.27 4.90
CA ALA A 299 3.73 3.22 5.65
C ALA A 299 2.83 2.51 6.68
N TYR A 300 2.44 1.25 6.44
CA TYR A 300 1.71 0.45 7.42
C TYR A 300 2.62 0.00 8.57
N LEU A 301 3.82 -0.50 8.27
CA LEU A 301 4.84 -0.85 9.28
C LEU A 301 5.16 0.35 10.19
N LEU A 302 5.57 1.49 9.62
CA LEU A 302 5.94 2.70 10.36
C LEU A 302 4.84 3.26 11.28
N LYS A 303 3.57 2.94 11.02
CA LYS A 303 2.42 3.46 11.80
C LYS A 303 1.94 2.50 12.89
N SER A 304 2.44 1.27 12.94
CA SER A 304 1.77 0.18 13.66
C SER A 304 2.33 -0.19 15.03
N PHE A 305 3.58 0.13 15.34
CA PHE A 305 4.27 -0.36 16.54
C PHE A 305 4.38 0.72 17.63
N ASP A 306 3.29 0.92 18.38
CA ASP A 306 3.29 1.83 19.54
C ASP A 306 4.11 1.21 20.71
N THR A 307 4.42 2.01 21.72
CA THR A 307 4.86 1.50 23.04
C THR A 307 3.63 1.24 23.90
N PRO A 308 3.60 0.22 24.79
CA PRO A 308 2.52 0.04 25.75
C PRO A 308 2.24 1.33 26.54
N ALA A 309 0.96 1.60 26.81
CA ALA A 309 0.55 2.85 27.42
C ALA A 309 0.61 2.75 28.95
N ASP A 310 1.60 3.41 29.57
CA ASP A 310 1.54 3.70 31.00
C ASP A 310 0.34 4.60 31.31
N SER A 311 -0.42 4.24 32.35
CA SER A 311 -1.66 4.91 32.80
C SER A 311 -1.52 6.39 33.17
N LYS A 312 -0.30 6.94 33.11
CA LYS A 312 0.07 8.33 33.47
C LYS A 312 0.89 9.05 32.38
N ALA A 313 1.06 8.46 31.20
CA ALA A 313 1.88 9.04 30.13
C ALA A 313 1.32 10.38 29.60
N ALA A 314 2.16 11.42 29.56
CA ALA A 314 1.80 12.72 29.01
C ALA A 314 1.52 12.65 27.49
N LYS A 315 0.67 13.55 26.98
CA LYS A 315 0.35 13.63 25.55
C LYS A 315 1.56 14.12 24.73
N ILE A 316 2.38 13.18 24.26
CA ILE A 316 3.46 13.46 23.31
C ILE A 316 2.94 13.99 21.97
N SER A 317 3.77 14.76 21.25
CA SER A 317 3.45 15.28 19.92
C SER A 317 3.28 14.16 18.87
N ALA A 318 2.64 14.48 17.75
CA ALA A 318 2.47 13.54 16.65
C ALA A 318 3.81 13.11 16.03
N SER A 319 4.79 14.02 15.94
CA SER A 319 6.15 13.72 15.46
C SER A 319 6.92 12.84 16.43
N ALA A 320 6.87 13.13 17.74
CA ALA A 320 7.48 12.28 18.76
C ALA A 320 6.89 10.86 18.74
N ARG A 321 5.56 10.73 18.59
CA ARG A 321 4.91 9.42 18.45
C ARG A 321 5.33 8.68 17.17
N ALA A 322 5.55 9.39 16.06
CA ALA A 322 6.07 8.79 14.84
C ALA A 322 7.50 8.25 15.04
N ALA A 323 8.38 9.04 15.64
CA ALA A 323 9.75 8.62 15.95
C ALA A 323 9.80 7.41 16.89
N VAL A 324 8.96 7.35 17.93
CA VAL A 324 8.83 6.17 18.80
C VAL A 324 8.39 4.92 18.03
N LYS A 325 7.43 5.04 17.10
CA LYS A 325 7.00 3.91 16.26
C LYS A 325 8.10 3.44 15.30
N GLU A 326 8.88 4.38 14.78
CA GLU A 326 10.01 4.10 13.90
C GLU A 326 11.13 3.37 14.64
N GLN A 327 11.47 3.81 15.86
CA GLN A 327 12.41 3.14 16.75
C GLN A 327 11.94 1.73 17.15
N ASN A 328 10.67 1.58 17.54
CA ASN A 328 10.06 0.29 17.87
C ASN A 328 10.08 -0.68 16.69
N LEU A 329 9.81 -0.18 15.47
CA LEU A 329 9.93 -0.97 14.24
C LEU A 329 11.37 -1.42 14.00
N GLY A 330 12.35 -0.53 14.14
CA GLY A 330 13.78 -0.88 14.00
C GLY A 330 14.21 -1.96 14.99
N CYS A 331 13.79 -1.86 16.25
CA CYS A 331 14.09 -2.86 17.28
C CYS A 331 13.40 -4.21 17.01
N LEU A 332 12.15 -4.20 16.53
CA LEU A 332 11.45 -5.41 16.09
C LEU A 332 12.15 -6.07 14.89
N LEU A 333 12.49 -5.31 13.86
CA LEU A 333 13.18 -5.81 12.67
C LEU A 333 14.55 -6.39 13.04
N ARG A 334 15.29 -5.74 13.96
CA ARG A 334 16.55 -6.28 14.49
C ARG A 334 16.35 -7.61 15.24
N ALA A 335 15.32 -7.73 16.07
CA ALA A 335 15.01 -8.98 16.77
C ALA A 335 14.60 -10.10 15.80
N LEU A 336 13.88 -9.77 14.72
CA LEU A 336 13.54 -10.70 13.64
C LEU A 336 14.77 -11.11 12.82
N ASP A 337 15.64 -10.18 12.45
CA ASP A 337 16.91 -10.49 11.78
C ASP A 337 17.72 -11.49 12.62
N MET A 338 17.89 -11.24 13.93
CA MET A 338 18.57 -12.18 14.83
C MET A 338 17.88 -13.55 14.93
N LEU A 339 16.55 -13.61 14.74
CA LEU A 339 15.81 -14.88 14.63
C LEU A 339 16.18 -15.63 13.36
N TYR A 340 16.03 -15.01 12.19
CA TYR A 340 16.29 -15.67 10.92
C TYR A 340 17.78 -15.99 10.72
N ASP A 341 18.70 -15.08 11.05
CA ASP A 341 20.15 -15.28 10.97
C ASP A 341 20.58 -16.54 11.76
N SER A 342 20.01 -16.77 12.95
CA SER A 342 20.33 -17.94 13.79
C SER A 342 19.91 -19.28 13.18
N TRP A 343 18.90 -19.28 12.30
CA TRP A 343 18.38 -20.49 11.66
C TRP A 343 18.83 -20.64 10.19
N ALA A 344 19.23 -19.56 9.52
CA ALA A 344 19.69 -19.58 8.12
C ALA A 344 20.98 -20.41 7.91
N THR A 345 21.74 -20.69 8.97
CA THR A 345 22.90 -21.61 8.96
C THR A 345 22.52 -23.09 9.04
N ALA A 346 21.25 -23.41 9.34
CA ALA A 346 20.75 -24.76 9.59
C ALA A 346 19.56 -25.17 8.72
N LEU A 347 18.81 -24.20 8.19
CA LEU A 347 17.58 -24.41 7.44
C LEU A 347 17.71 -23.81 6.05
N THR A 348 17.23 -24.55 5.05
CA THR A 348 17.06 -24.04 3.69
C THR A 348 15.98 -22.93 3.65
N PRO A 349 15.97 -22.07 2.61
CA PRO A 349 14.89 -21.11 2.37
C PRO A 349 13.47 -21.69 2.49
N ALA A 350 13.24 -22.89 1.94
CA ALA A 350 11.93 -23.55 1.97
C ALA A 350 11.52 -24.04 3.38
N GLU A 351 12.49 -24.32 4.26
CA GLU A 351 12.24 -24.70 5.65
C GLU A 351 12.00 -23.46 6.53
N LEU A 352 12.70 -22.36 6.27
CA LEU A 352 12.43 -21.05 6.91
C LEU A 352 11.00 -20.58 6.61
N ASP A 353 10.54 -20.71 5.36
CA ASP A 353 9.17 -20.41 4.94
C ASP A 353 8.14 -21.22 5.73
N LYS A 354 8.26 -22.56 5.69
CA LYS A 354 7.38 -23.49 6.45
C LYS A 354 7.35 -23.19 7.95
N ARG A 355 8.49 -22.81 8.54
CA ARG A 355 8.63 -22.62 9.99
C ARG A 355 8.14 -21.25 10.48
N THR A 356 8.16 -20.23 9.62
CA THR A 356 7.81 -18.84 9.96
C THR A 356 6.42 -18.70 10.59
N TRP A 357 5.41 -19.41 10.08
CA TRP A 357 4.07 -19.39 10.67
C TRP A 357 4.06 -19.89 12.12
N GLY A 358 4.81 -20.95 12.41
CA GLY A 358 4.93 -21.51 13.76
C GLY A 358 5.62 -20.57 14.75
N TRP A 359 6.60 -19.79 14.30
CA TRP A 359 7.19 -18.71 15.10
C TRP A 359 6.19 -17.59 15.36
N TYR A 360 5.57 -17.06 14.31
CA TYR A 360 4.56 -16.00 14.42
C TYR A 360 3.41 -16.38 15.38
N VAL A 361 2.89 -17.60 15.30
CA VAL A 361 1.79 -18.07 16.18
C VAL A 361 2.17 -18.03 17.66
N LYS A 362 3.44 -18.21 18.02
CA LYS A 362 3.93 -18.19 19.41
C LYS A 362 4.10 -16.78 19.99
N VAL A 363 4.33 -15.76 19.15
CA VAL A 363 4.66 -14.38 19.59
C VAL A 363 3.64 -13.33 19.15
N ARG A 364 2.61 -13.73 18.41
CA ARG A 364 1.55 -12.81 17.98
C ARG A 364 0.80 -12.23 19.19
N PRO A 365 0.34 -10.97 19.12
CA PRO A 365 -0.43 -10.38 20.20
C PRO A 365 -1.71 -11.19 20.45
N GLU A 366 -1.97 -11.47 21.73
CA GLU A 366 -3.20 -12.10 22.18
C GLU A 366 -4.34 -11.09 22.08
N VAL A 367 -5.37 -11.44 21.32
CA VAL A 367 -6.62 -10.68 21.20
C VAL A 367 -7.76 -11.67 21.07
N GLU A 368 -8.98 -11.21 21.35
CA GLU A 368 -10.20 -12.00 21.31
C GLU A 368 -10.37 -12.82 20.02
N GLN A 369 -11.20 -13.86 20.11
CA GLN A 369 -11.51 -14.71 18.96
C GLN A 369 -12.66 -14.12 18.13
N GLY A 370 -12.78 -14.59 16.89
CA GLY A 370 -13.84 -14.15 15.99
C GLY A 370 -13.70 -12.69 15.53
N VAL A 371 -14.84 -12.03 15.35
CA VAL A 371 -14.94 -10.63 14.89
C VAL A 371 -14.47 -9.64 15.94
N ALA A 372 -14.66 -9.93 17.24
CA ALA A 372 -14.35 -8.98 18.31
C ALA A 372 -12.84 -8.67 18.42
N GLY A 373 -11.98 -9.64 18.14
CA GLY A 373 -10.53 -9.43 18.03
C GLY A 373 -10.05 -8.89 16.67
N TRP A 374 -10.95 -8.55 15.75
CA TRP A 374 -10.55 -8.03 14.43
C TRP A 374 -9.89 -6.65 14.56
N GLY A 375 -8.64 -6.55 14.08
CA GLY A 375 -7.84 -5.33 14.24
C GLY A 375 -7.34 -5.06 15.66
N GLY A 376 -7.64 -5.92 16.62
CA GLY A 376 -7.20 -5.80 18.01
C GLY A 376 -5.67 -5.68 18.13
N LYS A 377 -5.23 -4.86 19.09
CA LYS A 377 -3.82 -4.67 19.46
C LYS A 377 -3.57 -5.25 20.84
N ASN A 378 -2.37 -5.79 21.05
CA ASN A 378 -1.87 -6.11 22.38
C ASN A 378 -0.34 -5.98 22.41
N GLU A 379 0.24 -6.23 23.58
CA GLU A 379 1.67 -6.31 23.83
C GLU A 379 2.32 -7.47 23.06
N ILE A 380 3.57 -7.24 22.66
CA ILE A 380 4.48 -8.17 22.01
C ILE A 380 5.83 -7.96 22.68
N LYS A 381 6.36 -8.99 23.34
CA LYS A 381 7.66 -8.93 24.02
C LYS A 381 8.75 -9.36 23.04
N LEU A 382 9.79 -8.55 22.86
CA LEU A 382 10.89 -8.93 21.97
C LEU A 382 11.73 -10.09 22.55
N ALA A 383 11.71 -10.31 23.87
CA ALA A 383 12.24 -11.51 24.51
C ALA A 383 11.69 -12.80 23.90
N ASP A 384 10.38 -12.88 23.67
CA ASP A 384 9.72 -14.08 23.15
C ASP A 384 10.16 -14.38 21.70
N ILE A 385 10.43 -13.33 20.91
CA ILE A 385 11.01 -13.45 19.56
C ILE A 385 12.46 -13.95 19.64
N LEU A 386 13.27 -13.36 20.53
CA LEU A 386 14.67 -13.72 20.72
C LEU A 386 14.86 -15.13 21.30
N ALA A 387 13.87 -15.64 22.04
CA ALA A 387 13.83 -17.01 22.57
C ALA A 387 13.51 -18.07 21.50
N LEU A 388 13.00 -17.67 20.33
CA LEU A 388 12.80 -18.58 19.19
C LEU A 388 14.07 -18.83 18.36
N ARG A 389 15.17 -18.11 18.66
CA ARG A 389 16.47 -18.31 18.02
C ARG A 389 16.98 -19.73 18.20
N ARG A 390 17.83 -20.17 17.27
CA ARG A 390 18.62 -21.37 17.48
C ARG A 390 19.57 -21.12 18.65
N GLN A 391 19.51 -21.98 19.66
CA GLN A 391 20.53 -22.00 20.71
C GLN A 391 21.84 -22.56 20.12
N PRO A 392 23.01 -22.03 20.52
CA PRO A 392 24.30 -22.48 20.02
C PRO A 392 24.58 -23.95 20.36
#